data_AF-A0A9X7I511-F1
#
_entry.id   AF-A0A9X7I511-F1
#
_cell.length_a   1.000
_cell.length_b   1.000
_cell.length_c   1.000
_cell.angle_alpha   90.00
_cell.angle_beta   90.00
_cell.angle_gamma   90.00
#
_symmetry.space_group_name_H-M   'P 1'
#
loop_
_entity.id
_entity.type
_entity.pdbx_description
1 polymer ?
#
loop_
_entity_poly.entity_id
_entity_poly.type
_entity_poly.pdbx_seq_one_letter_code
_entity_poly.pdbx_strand_id
1 'polypeptide(L)'
;MEKSQKTAQWDERLEAHISSERKSDYAPDYHCSTLTTSLTGELEYNLLSYLSLAFPIGWLKDETKRAEFEEWVDYLCAQFDVLHGYAGLECILPYDPDEWEPHEYQVATHYYNVMPNCNAYAGLRDYKDAAKSIAWYTILGKSLFIRIEPQVWARLAEQ
;
A
#
# COMPACT_ATOMS: atom_id res chain seq x y z
N MET A 1 -18.24 -2.75 -14.36
CA MET A 1 -17.02 -3.56 -14.19
C MET A 1 -16.31 -3.64 -15.52
N GLU A 2 -15.34 -2.76 -15.77
CA GLU A 2 -14.51 -2.81 -16.97
C GLU A 2 -13.22 -3.54 -16.57
N LYS A 3 -13.12 -4.81 -16.93
CA LYS A 3 -11.91 -5.62 -16.69
C LYS A 3 -10.90 -5.24 -17.75
N SER A 4 -10.01 -4.30 -17.45
CA SER A 4 -8.77 -4.14 -18.22
C SER A 4 -7.87 -5.32 -17.89
N GLN A 5 -8.03 -6.43 -18.60
CA GLN A 5 -7.11 -7.56 -18.55
C GLN A 5 -6.16 -7.45 -19.73
N LYS A 6 -4.98 -6.84 -19.53
CA LYS A 6 -3.85 -7.12 -20.41
C LYS A 6 -3.40 -8.55 -20.13
N THR A 7 -3.33 -9.38 -21.16
CA THR A 7 -2.75 -10.73 -21.07
C THR A 7 -1.32 -10.62 -20.58
N ALA A 8 -0.97 -11.39 -19.55
CA ALA A 8 0.38 -11.42 -18.99
C ALA A 8 1.39 -11.84 -20.06
N GLN A 9 2.27 -10.92 -20.48
CA GLN A 9 3.43 -11.24 -21.29
C GLN A 9 4.66 -11.30 -20.39
N TRP A 10 5.68 -12.03 -20.85
CA TRP A 10 6.94 -12.18 -20.12
C TRP A 10 7.64 -10.82 -20.02
N ASP A 11 8.07 -10.44 -18.82
CA ASP A 11 8.71 -9.14 -18.51
C ASP A 11 7.83 -7.88 -18.70
N GLU A 12 6.51 -8.04 -18.92
CA GLU A 12 5.58 -6.91 -18.91
C GLU A 12 4.93 -6.71 -17.54
N ARG A 13 4.81 -5.44 -17.14
CA ARG A 13 4.06 -5.01 -15.96
C ARG A 13 2.59 -5.37 -16.10
N LEU A 14 2.08 -6.11 -15.14
CA LEU A 14 0.65 -6.33 -14.93
C LEU A 14 0.09 -5.29 -13.98
N GLU A 15 -1.07 -4.75 -14.35
CA GLU A 15 -1.84 -3.81 -13.55
C GLU A 15 -3.28 -4.29 -13.48
N ALA A 16 -3.86 -4.31 -12.28
CA ALA A 16 -5.28 -4.50 -12.11
C ALA A 16 -5.80 -3.49 -11.09
N HIS A 17 -6.95 -2.91 -11.38
CA HIS A 17 -7.63 -1.95 -10.52
C HIS A 17 -9.13 -2.23 -10.52
N ILE A 18 -9.71 -2.32 -9.33
CA ILE A 18 -11.14 -2.48 -9.09
C ILE A 18 -11.52 -1.42 -8.06
N SER A 19 -12.52 -0.61 -8.33
CA SER A 19 -12.94 0.49 -7.46
C SER A 19 -14.45 0.69 -7.51
N SER A 20 -15.00 1.25 -6.43
CA SER A 20 -16.39 1.72 -6.41
C SER A 20 -16.62 2.94 -7.30
N GLU A 21 -15.56 3.70 -7.60
CA GLU A 21 -15.60 4.82 -8.55
C GLU A 21 -14.99 4.42 -9.90
N ARG A 22 -15.66 4.80 -10.99
CA ARG A 22 -15.32 4.49 -12.37
C ARG A 22 -14.40 5.51 -13.03
N LYS A 23 -14.58 6.80 -12.76
CA LYS A 23 -13.85 7.88 -13.45
C LYS A 23 -12.71 8.47 -12.62
N SER A 24 -12.66 8.12 -11.34
CA SER A 24 -11.75 8.69 -10.33
C SER A 24 -12.09 10.13 -9.98
N ASP A 25 -13.17 10.71 -10.52
CA ASP A 25 -13.58 12.09 -10.22
C ASP A 25 -13.90 12.29 -8.72
N TYR A 26 -14.19 11.20 -8.02
CA TYR A 26 -14.50 11.18 -6.59
C TYR A 26 -13.65 10.13 -5.86
N ALA A 27 -13.46 10.34 -4.57
CA ALA A 27 -12.84 9.34 -3.70
C ALA A 27 -13.73 8.07 -3.65
N PRO A 28 -13.20 6.89 -3.96
CA PRO A 28 -13.97 5.65 -3.86
C PRO A 28 -14.23 5.23 -2.41
N ASP A 29 -15.34 4.55 -2.18
CA ASP A 29 -15.65 3.88 -0.91
C ASP A 29 -14.73 2.67 -0.68
N TYR A 30 -14.32 2.01 -1.77
CA TYR A 30 -13.37 0.91 -1.74
C TYR A 30 -12.56 0.84 -3.03
N HIS A 31 -11.32 0.36 -2.93
CA HIS A 31 -10.53 -0.03 -4.09
C HIS A 31 -9.62 -1.23 -3.80
N CYS A 32 -9.28 -1.94 -4.85
CA CYS A 32 -8.25 -2.96 -4.89
C CYS A 32 -7.39 -2.66 -6.12
N SER A 33 -6.12 -2.38 -5.90
CA SER A 33 -5.15 -2.17 -6.96
C SER A 33 -3.93 -3.04 -6.77
N THR A 34 -3.39 -3.53 -7.87
CA THR A 34 -2.10 -4.21 -7.88
C THR A 34 -1.31 -3.78 -9.09
N LEU A 35 0.00 -3.65 -8.87
CA LEU A 35 0.96 -3.43 -9.92
C LEU A 35 2.13 -4.37 -9.71
N THR A 36 2.50 -5.09 -10.75
CA THR A 36 3.72 -5.89 -10.76
C THR A 36 4.84 -5.13 -11.47
N THR A 37 6.06 -5.32 -11.00
CA THR A 37 7.27 -4.81 -11.65
C THR A 37 7.89 -5.89 -12.53
N SER A 38 8.58 -5.48 -13.59
CA SER A 38 9.40 -6.37 -14.40
C SER A 38 10.78 -6.57 -13.75
N LEU A 39 11.56 -7.55 -14.19
CA LEU A 39 12.90 -7.78 -13.62
C LEU A 39 13.79 -6.56 -13.85
N THR A 40 13.70 -5.98 -15.05
CA THR A 40 14.37 -4.73 -15.41
C THR A 40 13.89 -3.56 -14.54
N GLY A 41 12.58 -3.48 -14.27
CA GLY A 41 11.98 -2.50 -13.36
C GLY A 41 12.57 -2.55 -11.95
N GLU A 42 12.69 -3.75 -11.38
CA GLU A 42 13.26 -3.95 -10.04
C GLU A 42 14.76 -3.63 -9.99
N LEU A 43 15.54 -4.12 -10.96
CA LEU A 43 17.01 -4.02 -10.95
C LEU A 43 17.53 -2.63 -11.34
N GLU A 44 16.95 -2.02 -12.37
CA GLU A 44 17.46 -0.76 -12.93
C GLU A 44 16.75 0.48 -12.38
N TYR A 45 15.46 0.34 -12.06
CA TYR A 45 14.60 1.47 -11.69
C TYR A 45 14.10 1.40 -10.25
N ASN A 46 14.52 0.38 -9.49
CA ASN A 46 14.12 0.13 -8.10
C ASN A 46 12.60 0.04 -7.92
N LEU A 47 11.89 -0.44 -8.95
CA LEU A 47 10.44 -0.55 -8.93
C LEU A 47 9.99 -1.79 -8.17
N LEU A 48 9.15 -1.61 -7.15
CA LEU A 48 8.54 -2.71 -6.40
C LEU A 48 7.14 -3.03 -6.91
N SER A 49 6.79 -4.31 -6.85
CA SER A 49 5.39 -4.73 -6.98
C SER A 49 4.61 -4.35 -5.73
N TYR A 50 3.33 -3.98 -5.88
CA TYR A 50 2.46 -3.70 -4.75
C TYR A 50 1.05 -4.29 -4.92
N LEU A 51 0.39 -4.44 -3.78
CA LEU A 51 -1.03 -4.70 -3.63
C LEU A 51 -1.57 -3.68 -2.63
N SER A 52 -2.62 -2.94 -2.99
CA SER A 52 -3.31 -1.98 -2.14
C SER A 52 -4.79 -2.33 -2.09
N LEU A 53 -5.33 -2.39 -0.87
CA LEU A 53 -6.72 -2.67 -0.58
C LEU A 53 -7.23 -1.58 0.35
N ALA A 54 -8.30 -0.90 -0.05
CA ALA A 54 -9.02 0.04 0.79
C ALA A 54 -10.48 -0.37 0.88
N PHE A 55 -11.02 -0.30 2.10
CA PHE A 55 -12.40 -0.66 2.41
C PHE A 55 -13.07 0.48 3.17
N PRO A 56 -14.41 0.57 3.15
CA PRO A 56 -15.12 1.62 3.86
C PRO A 56 -14.85 1.50 5.36
N ILE A 57 -14.57 2.62 6.04
CA ILE A 57 -14.28 2.65 7.47
C ILE A 57 -15.38 1.96 8.33
N GLY A 58 -16.62 1.94 7.83
CA GLY A 58 -17.73 1.22 8.47
C GLY A 58 -17.51 -0.28 8.64
N TRP A 59 -16.67 -0.91 7.83
CA TRP A 59 -16.30 -2.33 7.98
C TRP A 59 -15.58 -2.61 9.29
N LEU A 60 -14.75 -1.69 9.78
CA LEU A 60 -14.01 -1.87 11.04
C LEU A 60 -14.93 -1.93 12.27
N LYS A 61 -16.15 -1.40 12.16
CA LYS A 61 -17.17 -1.43 13.22
C LYS A 61 -17.80 -2.82 13.38
N ASP A 62 -17.65 -3.68 12.36
CA ASP A 62 -18.16 -5.04 12.36
C ASP A 62 -17.02 -6.00 12.73
N GLU A 63 -17.15 -6.68 13.86
CA GLU A 63 -16.10 -7.57 14.36
C GLU A 63 -15.81 -8.74 13.41
N THR A 64 -16.83 -9.23 12.71
CA THR A 64 -16.67 -10.34 11.76
C THR A 64 -15.84 -9.90 10.57
N LYS A 65 -16.14 -8.72 10.00
CA LYS A 65 -15.42 -8.19 8.84
C LYS A 65 -14.00 -7.77 9.18
N ARG A 66 -13.78 -7.30 10.40
CA ARG A 66 -12.43 -7.01 10.90
C ARG A 66 -11.60 -8.29 10.99
N ALA A 67 -12.18 -9.39 11.50
CA ALA A 67 -11.50 -10.69 11.51
C ALA A 67 -11.22 -11.19 10.08
N GLU A 68 -12.17 -11.06 9.15
CA GLU A 68 -11.95 -11.39 7.74
C GLU A 68 -10.78 -10.58 7.14
N PHE A 69 -10.68 -9.28 7.45
CA PHE A 69 -9.55 -8.46 7.00
C PHE A 69 -8.21 -8.96 7.55
N GLU A 70 -8.15 -9.30 8.83
CA GLU A 70 -6.94 -9.82 9.47
C GLU A 70 -6.52 -11.17 8.87
N GLU A 71 -7.48 -12.08 8.63
CA GLU A 71 -7.24 -13.36 7.95
C GLU A 71 -6.68 -13.15 6.52
N TRP A 72 -7.18 -12.14 5.81
CA TRP A 72 -6.65 -11.78 4.49
C TRP A 72 -5.23 -11.27 4.55
N VAL A 73 -4.89 -10.43 5.55
CA VAL A 73 -3.52 -9.95 5.75
C VAL A 73 -2.57 -11.12 6.00
N ASP A 74 -2.95 -12.05 6.88
CA ASP A 74 -2.17 -13.25 7.19
C ASP A 74 -2.00 -14.14 5.94
N TYR A 75 -3.08 -14.36 5.19
CA TYR A 75 -3.04 -15.12 3.95
C TYR A 75 -2.07 -14.49 2.94
N LEU A 76 -2.14 -13.18 2.71
CA LEU A 76 -1.26 -12.48 1.77
C LEU A 76 0.20 -12.57 2.20
N CYS A 77 0.49 -12.37 3.49
CA CYS A 77 1.85 -12.51 4.03
C CYS A 77 2.39 -13.94 3.90
N ALA A 78 1.52 -14.95 3.91
CA ALA A 78 1.91 -16.34 3.72
C ALA A 78 2.14 -16.71 2.24
N GLN A 79 1.44 -16.05 1.30
CA GLN A 79 1.56 -16.34 -0.14
C GLN A 79 2.71 -15.60 -0.82
N PHE A 80 3.06 -14.40 -0.35
CA PHE A 80 4.03 -13.52 -1.00
C PHE A 80 5.26 -13.29 -0.13
N ASP A 81 6.44 -13.16 -0.75
CA ASP A 81 7.64 -12.63 -0.08
C ASP A 81 7.50 -11.10 0.05
N VAL A 82 6.66 -10.68 1.00
CA VAL A 82 6.35 -9.27 1.26
C VAL A 82 7.60 -8.58 1.80
N LEU A 83 8.12 -7.60 1.07
CA LEU A 83 9.24 -6.77 1.54
C LEU A 83 8.84 -5.92 2.75
N HIS A 84 7.78 -5.15 2.60
CA HIS A 84 7.16 -4.39 3.68
C HIS A 84 5.69 -4.09 3.32
N GLY A 85 4.89 -3.75 4.31
CA GLY A 85 3.48 -3.40 4.14
C GLY A 85 2.93 -2.63 5.33
N TYR A 86 1.76 -2.02 5.14
CA TYR A 86 1.05 -1.28 6.18
C TYR A 86 -0.45 -1.50 6.04
N ALA A 87 -1.14 -1.56 7.17
CA ALA A 87 -2.59 -1.67 7.25
C ALA A 87 -3.11 -0.84 8.44
N GLY A 88 -4.04 0.07 8.15
CA GLY A 88 -4.56 1.05 9.10
C GLY A 88 -5.59 1.96 8.44
N LEU A 89 -5.79 3.15 9.01
CA LEU A 89 -6.67 4.16 8.41
C LEU A 89 -5.89 4.99 7.39
N GLU A 90 -6.55 5.34 6.29
CA GLU A 90 -5.96 6.10 5.20
C GLU A 90 -6.96 7.16 4.72
N CYS A 91 -6.45 8.31 4.29
CA CYS A 91 -7.23 9.27 3.53
C CYS A 91 -7.28 8.86 2.06
N ILE A 92 -8.44 8.40 1.60
CA ILE A 92 -8.66 8.16 0.17
C ILE A 92 -8.98 9.50 -0.50
N LEU A 93 -8.15 9.87 -1.45
CA LEU A 93 -8.24 11.12 -2.19
C LEU A 93 -8.85 10.88 -3.59
N PRO A 94 -9.56 11.87 -4.16
CA PRO A 94 -10.04 11.81 -5.54
C PRO A 94 -8.88 11.94 -6.55
N TYR A 95 -9.20 11.93 -7.85
CA TYR A 95 -8.24 12.16 -8.93
C TYR A 95 -7.40 13.42 -8.71
N ASP A 96 -6.16 13.37 -9.18
CA ASP A 96 -5.12 14.39 -8.98
C ASP A 96 -4.76 14.58 -7.48
N PRO A 97 -4.26 13.53 -6.81
CA PRO A 97 -3.98 13.58 -5.38
C PRO A 97 -2.90 14.61 -5.01
N ASP A 98 -2.10 15.06 -5.99
CA ASP A 98 -1.08 16.11 -5.85
C ASP A 98 -1.70 17.44 -5.36
N GLU A 99 -2.95 17.74 -5.73
CA GLU A 99 -3.65 18.93 -5.25
C GLU A 99 -4.05 18.82 -3.76
N TRP A 100 -4.10 17.60 -3.24
CA TRP A 100 -4.61 17.29 -1.90
C TRP A 100 -3.51 16.96 -0.89
N GLU A 101 -2.24 16.90 -1.29
CA GLU A 101 -1.10 16.66 -0.39
C GLU A 101 -1.09 17.60 0.83
N PRO A 102 -1.36 18.92 0.72
CA PRO A 102 -1.38 19.79 1.89
C PRO A 102 -2.49 19.43 2.90
N HIS A 103 -3.63 18.97 2.41
CA HIS A 103 -4.75 18.54 3.25
C HIS A 103 -4.42 17.24 3.96
N GLU A 104 -3.85 16.30 3.22
CA GLU A 104 -3.43 15.02 3.80
C GLU A 104 -2.35 15.19 4.86
N TYR A 105 -1.37 16.06 4.62
CA TYR A 105 -0.37 16.44 5.61
C TYR A 105 -1.00 17.03 6.88
N GLN A 106 -2.00 17.91 6.72
CA GLN A 106 -2.74 18.45 7.87
C GLN A 106 -3.48 17.35 8.63
N VAL A 107 -4.12 16.40 7.97
CA VAL A 107 -4.80 15.27 8.63
C VAL A 107 -3.78 14.40 9.37
N ALA A 108 -2.70 13.98 8.71
CA ALA A 108 -1.68 13.11 9.29
C ALA A 108 -0.97 13.75 10.51
N THR A 109 -0.83 15.07 10.53
CA THR A 109 -0.25 15.80 11.70
C THR A 109 -1.21 15.95 12.87
N HIS A 110 -2.52 15.87 12.65
CA HIS A 110 -3.53 15.97 13.72
C HIS A 110 -4.02 14.60 14.19
N TYR A 111 -3.96 13.57 13.34
CA TYR A 111 -4.44 12.22 13.61
C TYR A 111 -3.32 11.21 13.40
N TYR A 112 -2.65 10.84 14.50
CA TYR A 112 -1.51 9.92 14.52
C TYR A 112 -1.79 8.53 13.94
N ASN A 113 -3.06 8.15 13.78
CA ASN A 113 -3.49 6.84 13.29
C ASN A 113 -3.96 6.87 11.84
N VAL A 114 -3.92 8.02 11.17
CA VAL A 114 -4.33 8.19 9.77
C VAL A 114 -3.07 8.33 8.91
N MET A 115 -2.91 7.41 7.97
CA MET A 115 -1.76 7.36 7.09
C MET A 115 -1.95 8.28 5.88
N PRO A 116 -0.94 9.09 5.56
CA PRO A 116 -0.90 9.81 4.29
C PRO A 116 -0.57 8.84 3.13
N ASN A 117 -1.35 8.91 2.05
CA ASN A 117 -1.22 8.14 0.83
C ASN A 117 -1.42 8.94 -0.48
N CYS A 118 -1.30 10.27 -0.46
CA CYS A 118 -1.40 11.15 -1.63
C CYS A 118 -0.49 10.71 -2.77
N ASN A 119 0.64 10.09 -2.44
CA ASN A 119 1.47 9.38 -3.40
C ASN A 119 1.39 7.86 -3.20
N ALA A 120 0.23 7.26 -3.51
CA ALA A 120 0.06 5.81 -3.55
C ALA A 120 1.11 5.14 -4.46
N TYR A 121 1.54 5.84 -5.51
CA TYR A 121 2.56 5.42 -6.47
C TYR A 121 4.01 5.60 -5.99
N ALA A 122 4.28 6.37 -4.93
CA ALA A 122 5.62 6.40 -4.29
C ALA A 122 6.03 5.00 -3.79
N GLY A 123 5.02 4.13 -3.58
CA GLY A 123 5.15 2.68 -3.45
C GLY A 123 6.19 2.08 -4.39
N LEU A 124 6.14 2.52 -5.65
CA LEU A 124 7.00 2.02 -6.71
C LEU A 124 8.42 2.56 -6.64
N ARG A 125 8.69 3.76 -6.16
CA ARG A 125 9.98 4.43 -6.45
C ARG A 125 10.86 4.62 -5.21
N ASP A 126 10.27 4.77 -4.04
CA ASP A 126 10.95 5.39 -2.90
C ASP A 126 11.14 4.46 -1.69
N TYR A 127 10.58 3.24 -1.69
CA TYR A 127 10.53 2.39 -0.48
C TYR A 127 11.35 1.09 -0.53
N LYS A 128 12.29 0.95 -1.47
CA LYS A 128 13.18 -0.24 -1.52
C LYS A 128 13.96 -0.44 -0.22
N ASP A 129 14.38 0.67 0.40
CA ASP A 129 15.25 0.70 1.59
C ASP A 129 14.58 1.44 2.77
N ALA A 130 13.26 1.64 2.73
CA ALA A 130 12.52 2.39 3.74
C ALA A 130 11.13 1.80 4.01
N ALA A 131 10.67 1.89 5.25
CA ALA A 131 9.27 1.65 5.58
C ALA A 131 8.47 2.94 5.34
N LYS A 132 7.37 2.86 4.60
CA LYS A 132 6.52 4.03 4.27
C LYS A 132 5.92 4.69 5.51
N SER A 133 5.38 3.90 6.44
CA SER A 133 4.69 4.40 7.64
C SER A 133 4.53 3.31 8.71
N ILE A 134 4.16 3.73 9.92
CA ILE A 134 3.70 2.87 11.00
C ILE A 134 2.17 2.92 11.04
N ALA A 135 1.53 1.75 11.13
CA ALA A 135 0.08 1.60 11.12
C ALA A 135 -0.35 0.63 12.22
N TRP A 136 -1.65 0.33 12.32
CA TRP A 136 -2.14 -0.72 13.23
C TRP A 136 -1.45 -2.05 12.99
N TYR A 137 -1.21 -2.36 11.71
CA TYR A 137 -0.39 -3.47 11.27
C TYR A 137 0.73 -2.94 10.39
N THR A 138 1.97 -3.02 10.89
CA THR A 138 3.17 -2.79 10.09
C THR A 138 3.82 -4.13 9.81
N ILE A 139 3.91 -4.46 8.52
CA ILE A 139 4.41 -5.75 8.03
C ILE A 139 5.84 -5.54 7.57
N LEU A 140 6.77 -6.31 8.12
CA LEU A 140 8.19 -6.21 7.82
C LEU A 140 8.70 -7.57 7.35
N GLY A 141 9.11 -7.65 6.09
CA GLY A 141 9.67 -8.85 5.49
C GLY A 141 11.07 -9.15 5.99
N LYS A 142 11.43 -10.43 6.03
CA LYS A 142 12.82 -10.86 6.34
C LYS A 142 13.84 -10.25 5.37
N SER A 143 13.44 -10.06 4.12
CA SER A 143 14.25 -9.44 3.07
C SER A 143 14.56 -7.96 3.35
N LEU A 144 13.68 -7.24 4.04
CA LEU A 144 13.92 -5.85 4.44
C LEU A 144 15.03 -5.74 5.50
N PHE A 145 15.16 -6.73 6.39
CA PHE A 145 16.22 -6.75 7.40
C PHE A 145 17.63 -6.74 6.79
N ILE A 146 17.78 -7.30 5.60
CA ILE A 146 19.06 -7.35 4.88
C ILE A 146 19.34 -6.02 4.17
N ARG A 147 18.31 -5.24 3.84
CA ARG A 147 18.41 -3.98 3.08
C ARG A 147 18.58 -2.76 3.97
N ILE A 148 18.10 -2.81 5.22
CA ILE A 148 18.25 -1.72 6.19
C ILE A 148 19.52 -1.91 7.02
N GLU A 149 20.29 -0.83 7.23
CA GLU A 149 21.50 -0.87 8.05
C GLU A 149 21.21 -1.33 9.49
N PRO A 150 22.04 -2.20 10.10
CA PRO A 150 21.82 -2.73 11.45
C PRO A 150 21.62 -1.66 12.54
N GLN A 151 22.24 -0.49 12.37
CA GLN A 151 22.16 0.63 13.32
C GLN A 151 20.80 1.36 13.27
N VAL A 152 20.08 1.27 12.16
CA VAL A 152 18.71 1.80 12.03
C VAL A 152 17.74 0.87 12.73
N TRP A 153 17.90 -0.45 12.60
CA TRP A 153 17.11 -1.44 13.31
C TRP A 153 17.21 -1.34 14.84
N ALA A 154 18.43 -1.15 15.36
CA ALA A 154 18.64 -1.00 16.80
C ALA A 154 17.82 0.17 17.38
N ARG A 155 17.70 1.28 16.64
CA ARG A 155 16.91 2.45 17.05
C ARG A 155 15.39 2.23 16.97
N LEU A 156 14.93 1.44 16.00
CA LEU A 156 13.51 1.11 15.84
C LEU A 156 13.02 0.14 16.92
N ALA A 157 13.87 -0.78 17.37
CA ALA A 157 13.52 -1.79 18.39
C ALA A 157 13.51 -1.24 19.83
N GLU A 158 14.08 -0.05 20.06
CA GLU A 158 14.11 0.63 21.36
C GLU A 158 12.90 1.54 21.61
N GLN A 159 12.03 1.73 20.61
CA GLN A 159 10.80 2.54 20.68
C GLN A 159 9.58 1.70 21.05
#